data_AF-A0A931MHS7-F1
#
_entry.id   AF-A0A931MHS7-F1
#
_cell.length_a   1.000
_cell.length_b   1.000
_cell.length_c   1.000
_cell.angle_alpha   90.00
_cell.angle_beta   90.00
_cell.angle_gamma   90.00
#
_symmetry.space_group_name_H-M   'P 1'
#
loop_
_entity.id
_entity.type
_entity.pdbx_description
1 polymer ?
#
loop_
_entity_poly.entity_id
_entity_poly.type
_entity_poly.pdbx_seq_one_letter_code
_entity_poly.pdbx_strand_id
1 'polypeptide(L)'
;MQQDVTRGSMVMGVLALALAGCGGGGGGTDSPAAAAVSAPSSSTSSPSASPGTSTQAASTTPAAQLPTASTTPSGALAAAPMLADCELFPASAIFNTRIDDTSRFPVHAQSATWKNLVGTSVPFSTDWGVNDNPASYSTYWGMPVNIIDGSAATTDWPVVSYDFSTSGVSMERGYPDKSDCATVGGDGYAITRPCGAVPTGQRRFPFPLSSRVLNEDGNCNDPNTCGDRHLLVVEKGACRLWEAYFAYQLSGQWYAMATAAWDMKSLSLRPDDWAAGDAAGLPITPLLAKAAEASSGEIRHALRVNFSDAKLSLEHVWPARFASGWDNPGAIPFGSLLRLRADFVIPDDWTTQAKALATAAKRYGLYVTDNGADFFVQGEPNAAWDLRTNAQMRNITMADMEFVDLKSVTSDPRFSKDSMAASW
;
A
#
# COMPACT_ATOMS: atom_id res chain seq x y z
N MET A 1 -9.24 -39.14 -58.80
CA MET A 1 -7.87 -39.00 -59.34
C MET A 1 -7.15 -37.93 -58.55
N GLN A 2 -5.82 -38.00 -58.49
CA GLN A 2 -4.85 -37.01 -57.96
C GLN A 2 -5.10 -35.58 -58.52
N GLN A 3 -4.57 -34.45 -58.02
CA GLN A 3 -3.70 -34.04 -56.88
C GLN A 3 -3.98 -32.52 -56.63
N ASP A 4 -3.49 -31.76 -55.64
CA ASP A 4 -2.48 -31.97 -54.57
C ASP A 4 -2.77 -31.07 -53.34
N VAL A 5 -1.81 -30.90 -52.41
CA VAL A 5 -1.88 -30.10 -51.18
C VAL A 5 -1.20 -28.72 -51.28
N THR A 6 -1.78 -27.68 -50.69
CA THR A 6 -0.99 -26.62 -50.01
C THR A 6 -1.78 -25.95 -48.89
N ARG A 7 -1.22 -25.95 -47.66
CA ARG A 7 -1.79 -25.24 -46.50
C ARG A 7 -1.34 -23.78 -46.52
N GLY A 8 -2.26 -22.84 -46.46
CA GLY A 8 -1.99 -21.45 -46.07
C GLY A 8 -2.35 -21.24 -44.60
N SER A 9 -1.35 -21.03 -43.73
CA SER A 9 -1.60 -20.64 -42.33
C SER A 9 -2.05 -19.19 -42.28
N MET A 10 -3.28 -18.94 -41.82
CA MET A 10 -3.75 -17.60 -41.51
C MET A 10 -3.14 -17.17 -40.17
N VAL A 11 -2.20 -16.22 -40.21
CA VAL A 11 -1.71 -15.55 -39.01
C VAL A 11 -2.78 -14.56 -38.55
N MET A 12 -3.54 -14.95 -37.53
CA MET A 12 -4.49 -14.05 -36.88
C MET A 12 -3.69 -13.16 -35.92
N GLY A 13 -3.38 -11.94 -36.37
CA GLY A 13 -2.67 -10.96 -35.55
C GLY A 13 -3.51 -10.54 -34.35
N VAL A 14 -3.10 -10.94 -33.15
CA VAL A 14 -3.65 -10.39 -31.90
C VAL A 14 -3.14 -8.97 -31.76
N LEU A 15 -4.05 -8.00 -31.84
CA LEU A 15 -3.75 -6.60 -31.61
C LEU A 15 -3.56 -6.39 -30.11
N ALA A 16 -2.32 -6.48 -29.64
CA ALA A 16 -1.96 -6.14 -28.27
C ALA A 16 -2.23 -4.64 -28.04
N LEU A 17 -3.25 -4.34 -27.23
CA LEU A 17 -3.51 -2.99 -26.77
C LEU A 17 -2.56 -2.69 -25.61
N ALA A 18 -1.67 -1.71 -25.79
CA ALA A 18 -0.79 -1.28 -24.72
C ALA A 18 -1.62 -0.60 -23.61
N LEU A 19 -1.66 -1.24 -22.44
CA LEU A 19 -1.93 -0.52 -21.19
C LEU A 19 -0.76 0.45 -20.98
N ALA A 20 -1.06 1.75 -20.90
CA ALA A 20 -0.06 2.73 -20.54
C ALA A 20 0.24 2.55 -19.04
N GLY A 21 1.41 2.01 -18.70
CA GLY A 21 1.88 1.93 -17.32
C GLY A 21 2.09 3.32 -16.76
N CYS A 22 1.13 3.81 -15.97
CA CYS A 22 1.26 5.08 -15.25
C CYS A 22 2.08 4.90 -13.98
N GLY A 23 3.41 4.93 -14.13
CA GLY A 23 4.31 5.15 -12.99
C GLY A 23 4.25 6.60 -12.54
N GLY A 24 3.36 6.93 -11.59
CA GLY A 24 3.15 8.26 -10.99
C GLY A 24 4.32 8.81 -10.16
N GLY A 25 5.54 8.81 -10.68
CA GLY A 25 6.73 9.32 -10.00
C GLY A 25 6.87 10.84 -10.12
N GLY A 26 6.22 11.60 -9.25
CA GLY A 26 6.24 13.08 -9.18
C GLY A 26 7.60 13.72 -8.79
N GLY A 27 8.66 13.45 -9.55
CA GLY A 27 10.01 13.98 -9.32
C GLY A 27 10.27 15.35 -9.96
N GLY A 28 9.95 16.44 -9.25
CA GLY A 28 10.28 17.80 -9.68
C GLY A 28 11.80 18.03 -9.78
N THR A 29 12.31 18.34 -10.98
CA THR A 29 13.72 18.64 -11.20
C THR A 29 14.05 20.11 -10.91
N ASP A 30 14.87 20.37 -9.90
CA ASP A 30 15.69 21.58 -9.86
C ASP A 30 17.05 21.33 -9.18
N SER A 31 18.13 21.78 -9.82
CA SER A 31 19.50 21.58 -9.34
C SER A 31 19.95 22.75 -8.47
N PRO A 32 20.54 22.52 -7.28
CA PRO A 32 21.10 23.61 -6.49
C PRO A 32 22.47 24.04 -7.04
N ALA A 33 22.56 25.29 -7.50
CA ALA A 33 23.85 25.92 -7.78
C ALA A 33 24.58 26.20 -6.45
N ALA A 34 25.89 25.91 -6.41
CA ALA A 34 26.71 26.10 -5.22
C ALA A 34 26.97 27.59 -4.93
N ALA A 35 26.81 28.00 -3.67
CA ALA A 35 27.34 29.26 -3.15
C ALA A 35 27.83 29.06 -1.72
N ALA A 36 29.16 29.10 -1.53
CA ALA A 36 29.79 29.05 -0.22
C ALA A 36 30.07 30.48 0.27
N VAL A 37 29.60 30.84 1.48
CA VAL A 37 30.09 32.03 2.20
C VAL A 37 30.21 31.75 3.71
N SER A 38 31.46 31.77 4.15
CA SER A 38 32.04 32.16 5.45
C SER A 38 31.17 32.38 6.69
N ALA A 39 31.62 31.78 7.80
CA ALA A 39 31.33 32.22 9.16
C ALA A 39 32.03 33.56 9.50
N PRO A 40 31.58 34.24 10.57
CA PRO A 40 32.51 34.87 11.50
C PRO A 40 32.29 34.41 12.96
N SER A 41 33.23 34.78 13.82
CA SER A 41 33.44 34.19 15.15
C SER A 41 33.20 35.15 16.32
N SER A 42 33.10 34.55 17.51
CA SER A 42 33.31 35.13 18.85
C SER A 42 32.26 36.08 19.45
N SER A 43 31.81 35.75 20.66
CA SER A 43 32.27 36.46 21.87
C SER A 43 31.97 35.66 23.14
N THR A 44 32.81 35.83 24.15
CA THR A 44 32.77 35.12 25.44
C THR A 44 32.08 35.96 26.52
N SER A 45 31.39 35.31 27.46
CA SER A 45 31.39 35.76 28.87
C SER A 45 30.95 34.65 29.82
N SER A 46 31.68 34.52 30.93
CA SER A 46 31.28 33.79 32.13
C SER A 46 31.13 34.79 33.27
N PRO A 47 30.47 34.41 34.36
CA PRO A 47 31.16 34.55 35.64
C PRO A 47 31.03 33.33 36.57
N SER A 48 32.02 33.15 37.45
CA SER A 48 32.02 32.16 38.54
C SER A 48 31.67 32.83 39.88
N ALA A 49 31.08 32.08 40.83
CA ALA A 49 31.38 32.18 42.27
C ALA A 49 30.69 31.10 43.14
N SER A 50 31.36 29.95 43.30
CA SER A 50 31.67 29.22 44.58
C SER A 50 30.59 29.05 45.70
N PRO A 51 30.88 28.48 46.90
CA PRO A 51 30.46 27.10 47.17
C PRO A 51 29.63 26.88 48.45
N GLY A 52 28.84 25.79 48.48
CA GLY A 52 28.08 25.34 49.67
C GLY A 52 28.48 23.93 50.12
N THR A 53 28.68 23.72 51.41
CA THR A 53 29.34 22.51 51.97
C THR A 53 28.36 21.45 52.49
N SER A 54 28.63 20.19 52.13
CA SER A 54 28.32 18.94 52.86
C SER A 54 26.96 18.70 53.52
N THR A 55 26.33 17.56 53.17
CA THR A 55 26.12 16.45 54.12
C THR A 55 26.00 15.12 53.36
N GLN A 56 26.66 14.06 53.84
CA GLN A 56 26.44 12.70 53.34
C GLN A 56 25.17 12.10 53.94
N ALA A 57 24.43 11.32 53.15
CA ALA A 57 23.56 10.27 53.64
C ALA A 57 23.75 9.03 52.75
N ALA A 58 24.06 7.90 53.36
CA ALA A 58 24.23 6.63 52.66
C ALA A 58 22.95 5.78 52.80
N SER A 59 22.42 5.27 51.69
CA SER A 59 21.39 4.23 51.73
C SER A 59 21.34 3.41 50.43
N THR A 60 21.85 2.18 50.54
CA THR A 60 21.37 0.95 49.86
C THR A 60 21.20 0.94 48.33
N THR A 61 22.19 0.34 47.66
CA THR A 61 22.06 -0.23 46.32
C THR A 61 21.09 -1.43 46.30
N PRO A 62 20.04 -1.46 45.46
CA PRO A 62 19.34 -2.68 45.13
C PRO A 62 20.17 -3.49 44.13
N ALA A 63 20.33 -4.80 44.36
CA ALA A 63 20.99 -5.67 43.40
C ALA A 63 20.19 -5.76 42.09
N ALA A 64 20.87 -5.69 40.95
CA ALA A 64 20.25 -5.89 39.66
C ALA A 64 19.76 -7.34 39.52
N GLN A 65 18.44 -7.54 39.60
CA GLN A 65 17.84 -8.79 39.14
C GLN A 65 17.91 -8.81 37.61
N LEU A 66 18.52 -9.87 37.04
CA LEU A 66 18.40 -10.10 35.60
C LEU A 66 16.91 -10.28 35.25
N PRO A 67 16.42 -9.67 34.16
CA PRO A 67 15.08 -9.95 33.68
C PRO A 67 15.01 -11.43 33.27
N THR A 68 14.21 -12.21 34.00
CA THR A 68 13.86 -13.56 33.59
C THR A 68 13.17 -13.51 32.23
N ALA A 69 13.65 -14.31 31.28
CA ALA A 69 13.10 -14.34 29.92
C ALA A 69 11.59 -14.58 29.94
N SER A 70 10.81 -13.58 29.51
CA SER A 70 9.38 -13.70 29.35
C SER A 70 9.09 -14.74 28.27
N THR A 71 8.53 -15.88 28.67
CA THR A 71 8.11 -16.93 27.75
C THR A 71 6.87 -16.43 27.02
N THR A 72 7.06 -15.95 25.78
CA THR A 72 5.94 -15.55 24.92
C THR A 72 5.01 -16.74 24.70
N PRO A 73 3.68 -16.61 24.92
CA PRO A 73 2.75 -17.69 24.59
C PRO A 73 2.72 -17.91 23.08
N SER A 74 3.31 -18.99 22.62
CA SER A 74 3.17 -19.45 21.23
C SER A 74 1.75 -19.96 21.02
N GLY A 75 0.89 -19.17 20.36
CA GLY A 75 -0.44 -19.62 19.94
C GLY A 75 -1.55 -18.57 19.83
N ALA A 76 -1.38 -17.36 20.41
CA ALA A 76 -2.35 -16.29 20.22
C ALA A 76 -2.03 -15.49 18.94
N LEU A 77 -3.01 -15.34 18.05
CA LEU A 77 -2.92 -14.36 16.94
C LEU A 77 -2.77 -12.95 17.53
N ALA A 78 -1.95 -12.11 16.90
CA ALA A 78 -1.87 -10.71 17.25
C ALA A 78 -3.21 -10.02 16.93
N ALA A 79 -3.62 -9.05 17.75
CA ALA A 79 -4.83 -8.28 17.47
C ALA A 79 -4.70 -7.56 16.11
N ALA A 80 -5.76 -7.62 15.30
CA ALA A 80 -5.79 -7.00 13.99
C ALA A 80 -5.47 -5.48 14.06
N PRO A 81 -4.97 -4.87 12.98
CA PRO A 81 -4.92 -3.43 12.87
C PRO A 81 -6.35 -2.87 12.81
N MET A 82 -6.56 -1.68 13.36
CA MET A 82 -7.87 -1.04 13.47
C MET A 82 -7.86 0.30 12.76
N LEU A 83 -8.85 0.54 11.91
CA LEU A 83 -9.10 1.85 11.31
C LEU A 83 -10.59 2.17 11.39
N ALA A 84 -10.93 3.36 11.91
CA ALA A 84 -12.30 3.84 12.09
C ALA A 84 -13.24 2.83 12.81
N ASP A 85 -12.74 2.22 13.90
CA ASP A 85 -13.41 1.18 14.70
C ASP A 85 -13.72 -0.13 13.96
N CYS A 86 -13.06 -0.39 12.82
CA CYS A 86 -13.13 -1.64 12.07
C CYS A 86 -11.75 -2.31 12.00
N GLU A 87 -11.72 -3.65 12.08
CA GLU A 87 -10.51 -4.43 11.79
C GLU A 87 -10.15 -4.28 10.30
N LEU A 88 -8.87 -4.06 9.98
CA LEU A 88 -8.33 -4.12 8.63
C LEU A 88 -8.13 -5.60 8.23
N PHE A 89 -9.25 -6.27 7.99
CA PHE A 89 -9.42 -7.73 7.92
C PHE A 89 -9.18 -8.48 9.24
N PRO A 90 -9.74 -9.70 9.40
CA PRO A 90 -9.50 -10.51 10.59
C PRO A 90 -8.01 -10.79 10.82
N ALA A 91 -7.62 -11.03 12.07
CA ALA A 91 -6.23 -11.32 12.45
C ALA A 91 -5.61 -12.56 11.74
N SER A 92 -6.44 -13.47 11.20
CA SER A 92 -6.00 -14.64 10.43
C SER A 92 -5.76 -14.36 8.94
N ALA A 93 -6.01 -13.13 8.47
CA ALA A 93 -5.65 -12.69 7.12
C ALA A 93 -4.12 -12.66 6.95
N ILE A 94 -3.64 -13.00 5.76
CA ILE A 94 -2.21 -13.03 5.45
C ILE A 94 -1.54 -11.67 5.66
N PHE A 95 -2.23 -10.57 5.36
CA PHE A 95 -1.73 -9.21 5.58
C PHE A 95 -1.47 -8.90 7.07
N ASN A 96 -2.16 -9.59 7.98
CA ASN A 96 -2.01 -9.46 9.44
C ASN A 96 -1.18 -10.61 10.05
N THR A 97 -0.63 -11.49 9.22
CA THR A 97 0.11 -12.68 9.65
C THR A 97 1.60 -12.40 9.78
N ARG A 98 2.18 -12.78 10.92
CA ARG A 98 3.64 -12.67 11.12
C ARG A 98 4.42 -13.70 10.32
N ILE A 99 5.40 -13.21 9.57
CA ILE A 99 6.31 -13.95 8.68
C ILE A 99 7.77 -13.95 9.16
N ASP A 100 8.07 -13.41 10.35
CA ASP A 100 9.43 -13.35 10.88
C ASP A 100 9.94 -14.68 11.47
N ASP A 101 9.08 -15.70 11.60
CA ASP A 101 9.50 -17.08 11.79
C ASP A 101 10.10 -17.62 10.47
N THR A 102 11.42 -17.53 10.34
CA THR A 102 12.16 -17.99 9.16
C THR A 102 12.13 -19.51 8.96
N SER A 103 11.67 -20.29 9.93
CA SER A 103 11.50 -21.74 9.81
C SER A 103 10.17 -22.09 9.14
N ARG A 104 9.09 -21.37 9.49
CA ARG A 104 7.79 -21.45 8.82
C ARG A 104 7.79 -20.72 7.48
N PHE A 105 8.51 -19.61 7.37
CA PHE A 105 8.56 -18.76 6.19
C PHE A 105 10.01 -18.65 5.69
N PRO A 106 10.52 -19.66 4.96
CA PRO A 106 11.90 -19.65 4.48
C PRO A 106 12.11 -18.62 3.37
N VAL A 107 13.38 -18.35 3.06
CA VAL A 107 13.76 -17.47 1.94
C VAL A 107 13.34 -18.11 0.62
N HIS A 108 12.67 -17.34 -0.24
CA HIS A 108 12.26 -17.80 -1.56
C HIS A 108 13.47 -18.09 -2.46
N ALA A 109 13.40 -19.16 -3.26
CA ALA A 109 14.51 -19.60 -4.11
C ALA A 109 14.99 -18.53 -5.11
N GLN A 110 14.10 -17.66 -5.58
CA GLN A 110 14.44 -16.55 -6.49
C GLN A 110 14.88 -15.26 -5.77
N SER A 111 14.97 -15.24 -4.44
CA SER A 111 15.30 -14.04 -3.65
C SER A 111 16.60 -13.36 -4.11
N ALA A 112 17.65 -14.13 -4.41
CA ALA A 112 18.90 -13.58 -4.95
C ALA A 112 18.73 -13.01 -6.38
N THR A 113 18.03 -13.74 -7.26
CA THR A 113 17.75 -13.33 -8.64
C THR A 113 17.00 -12.01 -8.69
N TRP A 114 15.88 -11.93 -7.95
CA TRP A 114 15.00 -10.76 -7.94
C TRP A 114 15.63 -9.54 -7.27
N LYS A 115 16.42 -9.72 -6.21
CA LYS A 115 17.21 -8.63 -5.63
C LYS A 115 18.26 -8.07 -6.59
N ASN A 116 18.92 -8.94 -7.36
CA ASN A 116 19.88 -8.52 -8.39
C ASN A 116 19.19 -7.85 -9.58
N LEU A 117 17.98 -8.28 -9.94
CA LEU A 117 17.15 -7.68 -11.00
C LEU A 117 16.77 -6.23 -10.67
N VAL A 118 16.34 -5.95 -9.44
CA VAL A 118 16.08 -4.59 -8.95
C VAL A 118 17.38 -3.80 -8.83
N GLY A 119 18.39 -4.39 -8.18
CA GLY A 119 19.66 -3.76 -7.86
C GLY A 119 19.84 -3.66 -6.34
N THR A 120 20.90 -4.24 -5.81
CA THR A 120 21.07 -4.43 -4.36
C THR A 120 21.25 -3.13 -3.57
N SER A 121 21.70 -2.05 -4.20
CA SER A 121 21.87 -0.72 -3.61
C SER A 121 20.63 0.18 -3.72
N VAL A 122 19.52 -0.28 -4.31
CA VAL A 122 18.27 0.49 -4.35
C VAL A 122 17.74 0.67 -2.93
N PRO A 123 17.49 1.91 -2.46
CA PRO A 123 17.04 2.20 -1.10
C PRO A 123 15.52 2.05 -0.94
N PHE A 124 15.08 1.64 0.25
CA PHE A 124 13.68 1.74 0.67
C PHE A 124 13.25 3.20 0.55
N SER A 125 12.29 3.48 -0.32
CA SER A 125 11.77 4.83 -0.56
C SER A 125 10.35 4.93 0.02
N THR A 126 10.12 6.01 0.76
CA THR A 126 8.84 6.30 1.44
C THR A 126 7.98 7.15 0.52
N ASP A 127 6.75 6.70 0.25
CA ASP A 127 5.86 7.29 -0.75
C ASP A 127 4.63 7.92 -0.08
N TRP A 128 4.86 9.08 0.56
CA TRP A 128 3.83 9.88 1.24
C TRP A 128 4.30 11.30 1.60
N GLY A 129 3.36 12.25 1.57
CA GLY A 129 3.56 13.63 1.98
C GLY A 129 3.52 13.89 3.49
N VAL A 130 4.20 14.96 3.92
CA VAL A 130 4.22 15.44 5.31
C VAL A 130 3.20 16.55 5.57
N ASN A 131 2.09 16.54 4.82
CA ASN A 131 1.02 17.54 4.88
C ASN A 131 -0.32 16.85 4.63
N ASP A 132 -1.36 17.25 5.35
CA ASP A 132 -2.73 16.73 5.26
C ASP A 132 -3.68 17.64 4.44
N ASN A 133 -3.20 18.80 3.99
CA ASN A 133 -3.99 19.74 3.19
C ASN A 133 -3.90 19.45 1.67
N PRO A 134 -4.96 18.96 1.01
CA PRO A 134 -4.96 18.59 -0.42
C PRO A 134 -4.81 19.78 -1.38
N ALA A 135 -4.86 21.03 -0.90
CA ALA A 135 -4.52 22.21 -1.69
C ALA A 135 -3.00 22.49 -1.74
N SER A 136 -2.19 21.79 -0.95
CA SER A 136 -0.74 22.05 -0.77
C SER A 136 0.14 21.10 -1.60
N TYR A 137 -0.12 21.05 -2.92
CA TYR A 137 0.43 20.07 -3.87
C TYR A 137 1.93 19.74 -3.75
N SER A 138 2.79 20.70 -3.41
CA SER A 138 4.24 20.45 -3.27
C SER A 138 4.63 19.62 -2.04
N THR A 139 3.68 19.31 -1.16
CA THR A 139 3.91 18.62 0.12
C THR A 139 2.83 17.59 0.47
N TYR A 140 1.72 17.56 -0.28
CA TYR A 140 0.64 16.59 -0.18
C TYR A 140 0.74 15.65 -1.38
N TRP A 141 1.04 14.37 -1.13
CA TRP A 141 1.21 13.29 -2.11
C TRP A 141 1.13 11.94 -1.39
N GLY A 142 1.04 10.83 -2.13
CA GLY A 142 0.67 9.53 -1.57
C GLY A 142 -0.85 9.38 -1.40
N MET A 143 -1.29 8.37 -0.66
CA MET A 143 -2.64 7.81 -0.80
C MET A 143 -3.53 8.10 0.44
N PRO A 144 -4.40 9.12 0.40
CA PRO A 144 -5.27 9.45 1.54
C PRO A 144 -6.38 8.42 1.72
N VAL A 145 -6.78 8.20 2.97
CA VAL A 145 -7.92 7.34 3.32
C VAL A 145 -9.08 8.19 3.80
N ASN A 146 -10.22 8.08 3.12
CA ASN A 146 -11.44 8.76 3.51
C ASN A 146 -12.23 7.90 4.50
N ILE A 147 -12.62 8.47 5.64
CA ILE A 147 -13.49 7.81 6.62
C ILE A 147 -14.90 8.37 6.51
N ILE A 148 -15.87 7.48 6.31
CA ILE A 148 -17.30 7.81 6.20
C ILE A 148 -18.14 6.90 7.11
N ASP A 149 -19.40 7.25 7.36
CA ASP A 149 -20.37 6.43 8.12
C ASP A 149 -21.55 5.89 7.27
N GLY A 150 -21.51 6.11 5.96
CA GLY A 150 -22.56 5.69 5.01
C GLY A 150 -23.81 6.58 5.01
N SER A 151 -23.96 7.49 5.98
CA SER A 151 -25.08 8.42 6.06
C SER A 151 -24.88 9.65 5.18
N ALA A 152 -25.97 10.36 4.87
CA ALA A 152 -25.95 11.63 4.14
C ALA A 152 -25.16 12.77 4.85
N ALA A 153 -24.68 12.57 6.09
CA ALA A 153 -23.81 13.52 6.77
C ALA A 153 -22.32 13.39 6.39
N THR A 154 -21.93 12.27 5.77
CA THR A 154 -20.55 12.01 5.32
C THR A 154 -20.43 11.47 3.90
N THR A 155 -21.49 10.87 3.36
CA THR A 155 -21.44 10.02 2.16
C THR A 155 -22.48 10.43 1.15
N ASP A 156 -22.04 10.62 -0.09
CA ASP A 156 -22.89 10.61 -1.26
C ASP A 156 -22.85 9.20 -1.89
N TRP A 157 -24.00 8.70 -2.36
CA TRP A 157 -24.10 7.46 -3.13
C TRP A 157 -24.54 7.73 -4.59
N PRO A 158 -23.77 8.51 -5.38
CA PRO A 158 -24.11 8.87 -6.75
C PRO A 158 -23.94 7.67 -7.69
N VAL A 159 -24.48 7.78 -8.90
CA VAL A 159 -24.11 6.84 -9.97
C VAL A 159 -22.65 7.03 -10.31
N VAL A 160 -21.87 5.96 -10.41
CA VAL A 160 -20.53 5.98 -10.98
C VAL A 160 -20.57 5.51 -12.44
N SER A 161 -19.99 6.31 -13.33
CA SER A 161 -19.81 5.98 -14.74
C SER A 161 -18.43 5.34 -14.97
N TYR A 162 -18.35 4.45 -15.95
CA TYR A 162 -17.10 3.82 -16.41
C TYR A 162 -16.81 4.19 -17.87
N ASP A 163 -17.49 5.22 -18.41
CA ASP A 163 -17.27 5.72 -19.77
C ASP A 163 -17.09 7.25 -19.73
N PHE A 164 -15.83 7.68 -19.72
CA PHE A 164 -15.48 9.11 -19.69
C PHE A 164 -15.88 9.83 -20.96
N SER A 165 -16.06 9.14 -22.10
CA SER A 165 -16.40 9.81 -23.37
C SER A 165 -17.74 10.57 -23.31
N THR A 166 -18.63 10.19 -22.39
CA THR A 166 -19.88 10.92 -22.09
C THR A 166 -19.68 12.28 -21.41
N SER A 167 -18.52 12.53 -20.79
CA SER A 167 -18.17 13.81 -20.17
C SER A 167 -17.76 14.88 -21.19
N GLY A 168 -17.27 14.45 -22.36
CA GLY A 168 -16.61 15.33 -23.34
C GLY A 168 -15.20 15.79 -22.95
N VAL A 169 -14.64 15.32 -21.82
CA VAL A 169 -13.32 15.75 -21.29
C VAL A 169 -12.22 14.73 -21.56
N SER A 170 -12.52 13.43 -21.47
CA SER A 170 -11.58 12.33 -21.69
C SER A 170 -12.25 11.19 -22.46
N MET A 171 -11.46 10.36 -23.14
CA MET A 171 -11.93 9.19 -23.89
C MET A 171 -11.78 7.86 -23.12
N GLU A 172 -11.30 7.91 -21.87
CA GLU A 172 -11.01 6.71 -21.07
C GLU A 172 -12.25 5.83 -20.84
N ARG A 173 -11.99 4.51 -20.74
CA ARG A 173 -13.02 3.50 -20.52
C ARG A 173 -12.59 2.53 -19.44
N GLY A 174 -13.46 2.36 -18.46
CA GLY A 174 -13.27 1.46 -17.34
C GLY A 174 -13.75 0.04 -17.60
N TYR A 175 -13.55 -0.81 -16.59
CA TYR A 175 -13.82 -2.25 -16.59
C TYR A 175 -14.93 -2.59 -15.59
N PRO A 176 -16.20 -2.20 -15.83
CA PRO A 176 -17.29 -2.43 -14.88
C PRO A 176 -17.54 -3.92 -14.65
N ASP A 177 -17.29 -4.77 -15.64
CA ASP A 177 -17.35 -6.23 -15.59
C ASP A 177 -16.30 -6.86 -14.68
N LYS A 178 -15.15 -6.21 -14.46
CA LYS A 178 -14.15 -6.55 -13.44
C LYS A 178 -14.17 -5.60 -12.24
N SER A 179 -15.29 -4.90 -11.98
CA SER A 179 -15.42 -3.94 -10.88
C SER A 179 -16.54 -4.29 -9.90
N ASP A 180 -16.52 -3.68 -8.72
CA ASP A 180 -17.55 -3.78 -7.69
C ASP A 180 -18.33 -2.48 -7.56
N CYS A 181 -19.62 -2.56 -7.28
CA CYS A 181 -20.39 -1.36 -6.94
C CYS A 181 -21.45 -1.62 -5.89
N ALA A 182 -21.87 -0.53 -5.25
CA ALA A 182 -23.00 -0.51 -4.36
C ALA A 182 -24.31 -0.58 -5.15
N THR A 183 -25.22 -1.44 -4.73
CA THR A 183 -26.62 -1.45 -5.17
C THR A 183 -27.53 -1.33 -3.94
N VAL A 184 -28.77 -0.86 -4.14
CA VAL A 184 -29.74 -0.75 -3.04
C VAL A 184 -30.09 -2.17 -2.54
N GLY A 185 -29.97 -2.39 -1.23
CA GLY A 185 -30.22 -3.68 -0.60
C GLY A 185 -30.42 -3.54 0.91
N GLY A 186 -31.47 -4.20 1.43
CA GLY A 186 -31.92 -3.99 2.81
C GLY A 186 -32.30 -2.52 3.06
N ASP A 187 -31.91 -1.99 4.22
CA ASP A 187 -32.15 -0.60 4.63
C ASP A 187 -31.10 0.40 4.07
N GLY A 188 -30.31 0.00 3.08
CA GLY A 188 -29.25 0.85 2.52
C GLY A 188 -28.62 0.29 1.24
N TYR A 189 -27.29 0.16 1.25
CA TYR A 189 -26.51 -0.33 0.11
C TYR A 189 -25.79 -1.64 0.45
N ALA A 190 -25.58 -2.50 -0.56
CA ALA A 190 -24.83 -3.75 -0.49
C ALA A 190 -23.75 -3.81 -1.58
N ILE A 191 -22.64 -4.52 -1.32
CA ILE A 191 -21.59 -4.80 -2.31
C ILE A 191 -22.17 -5.74 -3.37
N THR A 192 -22.05 -5.38 -4.65
CA THR A 192 -22.47 -6.18 -5.80
C THR A 192 -21.32 -6.35 -6.79
N ARG A 193 -21.16 -7.58 -7.27
CA ARG A 193 -20.04 -8.06 -8.10
C ARG A 193 -20.57 -9.07 -9.12
N PRO A 194 -20.24 -8.95 -10.43
CA PRO A 194 -19.63 -7.80 -11.12
C PRO A 194 -20.58 -6.60 -11.21
N CYS A 195 -20.04 -5.39 -11.20
CA CYS A 195 -20.79 -4.17 -11.45
C CYS A 195 -21.31 -4.07 -12.90
N GLY A 196 -20.65 -4.72 -13.86
CA GLY A 196 -21.05 -4.76 -15.27
C GLY A 196 -22.42 -5.39 -15.51
N ALA A 197 -22.83 -6.32 -14.64
CA ALA A 197 -24.16 -6.95 -14.67
C ALA A 197 -25.27 -6.04 -14.10
N VAL A 198 -24.91 -4.98 -13.36
CA VAL A 198 -25.86 -4.01 -12.79
C VAL A 198 -26.26 -2.98 -13.85
N PRO A 199 -27.54 -2.59 -13.97
CA PRO A 199 -27.97 -1.49 -14.85
C PRO A 199 -27.23 -0.19 -14.53
N THR A 200 -26.80 0.57 -15.55
CA THR A 200 -25.92 1.76 -15.38
C THR A 200 -26.42 2.76 -14.34
N GLY A 201 -27.71 3.13 -14.36
CA GLY A 201 -28.31 4.07 -13.38
C GLY A 201 -28.41 3.55 -11.92
N GLN A 202 -28.05 2.29 -11.68
CA GLN A 202 -28.05 1.64 -10.36
C GLN A 202 -26.65 1.37 -9.80
N ARG A 203 -25.59 1.59 -10.59
CA ARG A 203 -24.18 1.40 -10.16
C ARG A 203 -23.76 2.53 -9.23
N ARG A 204 -23.75 2.31 -7.91
CA ARG A 204 -23.35 3.34 -6.92
C ARG A 204 -21.95 3.09 -6.36
N PHE A 205 -21.34 4.12 -5.81
CA PHE A 205 -20.11 4.01 -5.02
C PHE A 205 -20.20 5.03 -3.88
N PRO A 206 -19.72 4.73 -2.66
CA PRO A 206 -19.80 5.65 -1.53
C PRO A 206 -18.69 6.69 -1.60
N PHE A 207 -18.93 7.78 -2.33
CA PHE A 207 -18.00 8.90 -2.32
C PHE A 207 -18.20 9.73 -1.05
N PRO A 208 -17.12 10.23 -0.42
CA PRO A 208 -17.26 11.29 0.57
C PRO A 208 -17.93 12.52 -0.05
N LEU A 209 -18.60 13.33 0.76
CA LEU A 209 -19.16 14.60 0.29
C LEU A 209 -18.09 15.42 -0.46
N SER A 210 -18.41 16.03 -1.60
CA SER A 210 -17.44 16.79 -2.43
C SER A 210 -16.70 17.93 -1.70
N SER A 211 -17.17 18.35 -0.52
CA SER A 211 -16.50 19.33 0.35
C SER A 211 -15.42 18.74 1.29
N ARG A 212 -15.27 17.42 1.30
CA ARG A 212 -14.39 16.66 2.21
C ARG A 212 -13.59 15.55 1.53
N VAL A 213 -13.85 15.26 0.26
CA VAL A 213 -13.18 14.17 -0.47
C VAL A 213 -11.68 14.44 -0.57
N LEU A 214 -10.89 13.43 -0.21
CA LEU A 214 -9.45 13.40 -0.35
C LEU A 214 -9.08 12.39 -1.44
N ASN A 215 -8.34 12.86 -2.44
CA ASN A 215 -7.75 12.03 -3.48
C ASN A 215 -6.23 12.09 -3.38
N GLU A 216 -5.57 11.05 -3.87
CA GLU A 216 -4.14 11.05 -4.19
C GLU A 216 -3.77 12.30 -5.01
N ASP A 217 -2.66 12.96 -4.68
CA ASP A 217 -2.19 14.22 -5.31
C ASP A 217 -3.14 15.44 -5.24
N GLY A 218 -4.08 15.44 -4.29
CA GLY A 218 -4.76 16.66 -3.84
C GLY A 218 -5.99 17.02 -4.66
N ASN A 219 -6.12 18.28 -5.09
CA ASN A 219 -7.35 18.80 -5.73
C ASN A 219 -7.34 18.82 -7.29
N CYS A 220 -6.41 18.12 -7.94
CA CYS A 220 -6.29 18.08 -9.41
C CYS A 220 -7.47 17.32 -10.07
N ASN A 221 -8.28 17.93 -10.94
CA ASN A 221 -9.53 17.32 -11.43
C ASN A 221 -9.65 17.25 -12.97
N ASP A 222 -8.53 17.18 -13.68
CA ASP A 222 -8.47 16.93 -15.13
C ASP A 222 -7.88 15.53 -15.43
N PRO A 223 -8.68 14.58 -15.95
CA PRO A 223 -8.22 13.22 -16.26
C PRO A 223 -7.09 13.17 -17.31
N ASN A 224 -6.88 14.22 -18.10
CA ASN A 224 -5.83 14.24 -19.11
C ASN A 224 -4.45 14.63 -18.56
N THR A 225 -4.38 15.12 -17.31
CA THR A 225 -3.14 15.67 -16.72
C THR A 225 -2.87 15.24 -15.28
N CYS A 226 -3.88 14.78 -14.54
CA CYS A 226 -3.76 14.49 -13.10
C CYS A 226 -3.43 13.03 -12.73
N GLY A 227 -3.38 12.10 -13.69
CA GLY A 227 -2.96 10.70 -13.45
C GLY A 227 -4.00 9.83 -12.73
N ASP A 228 -3.54 8.93 -11.88
CA ASP A 228 -4.28 7.78 -11.36
C ASP A 228 -5.37 8.15 -10.36
N ARG A 229 -5.12 9.14 -9.50
CA ARG A 229 -6.14 9.79 -8.65
C ARG A 229 -6.96 8.77 -7.86
N HIS A 230 -6.27 7.90 -7.14
CA HIS A 230 -6.89 6.91 -6.28
C HIS A 230 -7.79 7.57 -5.23
N LEU A 231 -8.94 6.94 -4.97
CA LEU A 231 -9.89 7.35 -3.94
C LEU A 231 -10.22 6.14 -3.07
N LEU A 232 -9.71 6.16 -1.84
CA LEU A 232 -9.81 5.09 -0.87
C LEU A 232 -10.82 5.46 0.22
N VAL A 233 -11.75 4.55 0.55
CA VAL A 233 -12.86 4.82 1.47
C VAL A 233 -13.07 3.66 2.45
N VAL A 234 -13.01 3.97 3.74
CA VAL A 234 -13.45 3.07 4.81
C VAL A 234 -14.81 3.51 5.32
N GLU A 235 -15.79 2.62 5.17
CA GLU A 235 -17.14 2.80 5.68
C GLU A 235 -17.25 2.24 7.10
N LYS A 236 -17.14 3.16 8.08
CA LYS A 236 -17.27 2.90 9.51
C LYS A 236 -18.64 2.29 9.84
N GLY A 237 -18.66 1.40 10.84
CA GLY A 237 -19.87 0.70 11.30
C GLY A 237 -20.26 -0.47 10.39
N ALA A 238 -20.41 -0.21 9.07
CA ALA A 238 -20.53 -1.28 8.10
C ALA A 238 -19.27 -2.16 8.04
N CYS A 239 -18.09 -1.56 8.24
CA CYS A 239 -16.76 -2.15 8.05
C CYS A 239 -16.56 -2.69 6.64
N ARG A 240 -16.81 -1.82 5.67
CA ARG A 240 -16.54 -2.08 4.26
C ARG A 240 -15.43 -1.18 3.77
N LEU A 241 -14.53 -1.75 2.98
CA LEU A 241 -13.51 -1.04 2.23
C LEU A 241 -14.02 -0.85 0.81
N TRP A 242 -13.90 0.36 0.28
CA TRP A 242 -14.22 0.70 -1.11
C TRP A 242 -13.05 1.50 -1.69
N GLU A 243 -12.57 1.13 -2.87
CA GLU A 243 -11.41 1.75 -3.52
C GLU A 243 -11.71 1.98 -5.00
N ALA A 244 -11.31 3.14 -5.54
CA ALA A 244 -11.50 3.49 -6.94
C ALA A 244 -10.17 3.96 -7.57
N TYR A 245 -9.92 3.51 -8.79
CA TYR A 245 -8.81 3.93 -9.65
C TYR A 245 -9.32 4.83 -10.78
N PHE A 246 -8.54 5.86 -11.12
CA PHE A 246 -8.86 6.90 -12.08
C PHE A 246 -10.19 7.60 -11.73
N ALA A 247 -10.31 8.07 -10.48
CA ALA A 247 -11.56 8.58 -9.93
C ALA A 247 -11.70 10.10 -10.06
N TYR A 248 -12.68 10.57 -10.84
CA TYR A 248 -12.89 11.99 -11.15
C TYR A 248 -14.35 12.41 -11.05
N GLN A 249 -14.61 13.64 -10.59
CA GLN A 249 -15.94 14.24 -10.60
C GLN A 249 -16.03 15.34 -11.66
N LEU A 250 -16.62 15.02 -12.81
CA LEU A 250 -16.72 15.91 -13.97
C LEU A 250 -18.14 16.42 -14.13
N SER A 251 -18.34 17.74 -14.09
CA SER A 251 -19.66 18.38 -14.17
C SER A 251 -20.71 17.82 -13.17
N GLY A 252 -20.24 17.40 -11.99
CA GLY A 252 -21.06 16.79 -10.92
C GLY A 252 -21.24 15.27 -11.03
N GLN A 253 -20.98 14.67 -12.19
CA GLN A 253 -21.04 13.21 -12.41
C GLN A 253 -19.71 12.56 -12.01
N TRP A 254 -19.77 11.44 -11.29
CA TRP A 254 -18.58 10.66 -10.94
C TRP A 254 -18.22 9.65 -12.01
N TYR A 255 -16.92 9.51 -12.26
CA TYR A 255 -16.32 8.57 -13.19
C TYR A 255 -15.19 7.81 -12.52
N ALA A 256 -15.01 6.53 -12.85
CA ALA A 256 -13.89 5.69 -12.42
C ALA A 256 -13.53 4.68 -13.51
N MET A 257 -12.26 4.31 -13.67
CA MET A 257 -11.88 3.22 -14.57
C MET A 257 -12.07 1.85 -13.91
N ALA A 258 -11.77 1.71 -12.62
CA ALA A 258 -12.01 0.50 -11.87
C ALA A 258 -12.46 0.83 -10.45
N THR A 259 -13.26 -0.05 -9.87
CA THR A 259 -13.68 0.03 -8.46
C THR A 259 -13.66 -1.34 -7.80
N ALA A 260 -13.32 -1.34 -6.52
CA ALA A 260 -13.19 -2.53 -5.71
C ALA A 260 -13.85 -2.35 -4.34
N ALA A 261 -14.36 -3.45 -3.80
CA ALA A 261 -15.00 -3.48 -2.50
C ALA A 261 -14.74 -4.79 -1.74
N TRP A 262 -14.53 -4.66 -0.43
CA TRP A 262 -14.37 -5.78 0.48
C TRP A 262 -15.22 -5.58 1.74
N ASP A 263 -15.83 -6.67 2.21
CA ASP A 263 -16.29 -6.74 3.60
C ASP A 263 -15.06 -7.03 4.47
N MET A 264 -14.67 -6.09 5.33
CA MET A 264 -13.49 -6.24 6.18
C MET A 264 -13.69 -7.25 7.33
N LYS A 265 -14.91 -7.78 7.52
CA LYS A 265 -15.18 -8.92 8.42
C LYS A 265 -14.95 -10.27 7.72
N SER A 266 -14.70 -10.27 6.41
CA SER A 266 -14.47 -11.47 5.60
C SER A 266 -12.99 -11.69 5.28
N LEU A 267 -12.65 -12.92 4.92
CA LEU A 267 -11.36 -13.32 4.34
C LEU A 267 -11.45 -13.53 2.82
N SER A 268 -12.60 -13.28 2.19
CA SER A 268 -12.76 -13.50 0.73
C SER A 268 -11.89 -12.55 -0.10
N LEU A 269 -11.07 -13.11 -0.98
CA LEU A 269 -10.37 -12.36 -2.03
C LEU A 269 -11.36 -11.95 -3.15
N ARG A 270 -10.94 -11.00 -3.99
CA ARG A 270 -11.59 -10.72 -5.27
C ARG A 270 -11.43 -11.93 -6.22
N PRO A 271 -12.23 -12.05 -7.30
CA PRO A 271 -12.04 -13.08 -8.31
C PRO A 271 -10.62 -13.06 -8.90
N ASP A 272 -10.16 -14.21 -9.39
CA ASP A 272 -8.91 -14.33 -10.14
C ASP A 272 -9.01 -13.55 -11.46
N ASP A 273 -7.89 -13.01 -11.96
CA ASP A 273 -7.81 -12.14 -13.15
C ASP A 273 -8.58 -10.80 -13.01
N TRP A 274 -8.75 -10.27 -11.78
CA TRP A 274 -9.42 -8.98 -11.56
C TRP A 274 -8.50 -7.97 -10.87
N ALA A 275 -7.99 -6.98 -11.61
CA ALA A 275 -7.38 -5.75 -11.08
C ALA A 275 -8.33 -5.06 -10.09
N ALA A 276 -7.84 -4.22 -9.17
CA ALA A 276 -8.67 -3.51 -8.20
C ALA A 276 -8.54 -1.99 -8.40
N GLY A 277 -8.48 -1.20 -7.31
CA GLY A 277 -7.72 0.06 -7.37
C GLY A 277 -6.23 -0.20 -7.56
N ASP A 278 -5.74 -1.35 -7.09
CA ASP A 278 -4.37 -1.83 -7.13
C ASP A 278 -4.09 -2.78 -8.31
N ALA A 279 -2.87 -2.73 -8.86
CA ALA A 279 -2.46 -3.54 -10.00
C ALA A 279 -2.25 -5.04 -9.71
N ALA A 280 -2.01 -5.45 -8.46
CA ALA A 280 -2.10 -6.86 -8.05
C ALA A 280 -3.54 -7.33 -7.79
N GLY A 281 -4.55 -6.46 -7.88
CA GLY A 281 -5.91 -6.77 -7.47
C GLY A 281 -6.09 -6.88 -5.94
N LEU A 282 -5.15 -6.33 -5.17
CA LEU A 282 -5.15 -6.34 -3.71
C LEU A 282 -5.84 -5.08 -3.13
N PRO A 283 -6.20 -5.08 -1.85
CA PRO A 283 -6.70 -3.87 -1.18
C PRO A 283 -5.54 -2.96 -0.78
N ILE A 284 -5.64 -1.67 -1.11
CA ILE A 284 -4.56 -0.67 -0.90
C ILE A 284 -4.51 -0.26 0.58
N THR A 285 -5.63 0.21 1.12
CA THR A 285 -5.75 0.80 2.46
C THR A 285 -5.18 -0.07 3.60
N PRO A 286 -5.40 -1.40 3.62
CA PRO A 286 -4.85 -2.29 4.63
C PRO A 286 -3.33 -2.51 4.51
N LEU A 287 -2.72 -2.08 3.41
CA LEU A 287 -1.28 -2.20 3.13
C LEU A 287 -0.55 -0.84 3.15
N LEU A 288 -1.24 0.28 3.39
CA LEU A 288 -0.62 1.60 3.51
C LEU A 288 0.06 1.82 4.86
N ALA A 289 1.23 2.44 4.85
CA ALA A 289 1.81 3.05 6.04
C ALA A 289 0.94 4.23 6.53
N LYS A 290 0.56 4.25 7.80
CA LYS A 290 -0.26 5.32 8.40
C LYS A 290 0.49 5.99 9.54
N ALA A 291 0.39 7.32 9.62
CA ALA A 291 1.22 8.12 10.52
C ALA A 291 0.85 7.87 11.99
N ALA A 292 -0.43 7.61 12.27
CA ALA A 292 -0.91 7.29 13.61
C ALA A 292 -0.33 5.96 14.13
N GLU A 293 -0.35 4.91 13.30
CA GLU A 293 0.21 3.59 13.64
C GLU A 293 1.73 3.70 13.83
N ALA A 294 2.44 4.30 12.87
CA ALA A 294 3.89 4.51 12.96
C ALA A 294 4.29 5.34 14.20
N SER A 295 3.52 6.37 14.56
CA SER A 295 3.77 7.21 15.74
C SER A 295 3.53 6.49 17.06
N SER A 296 2.67 5.46 17.07
CA SER A 296 2.48 4.58 18.24
C SER A 296 3.67 3.65 18.49
N GLY A 297 4.57 3.49 17.50
CA GLY A 297 5.72 2.59 17.55
C GLY A 297 5.43 1.18 17.03
N GLU A 298 4.20 0.87 16.60
CA GLU A 298 3.83 -0.43 16.04
C GLU A 298 2.89 -0.30 14.83
N ILE A 299 3.25 -0.99 13.75
CA ILE A 299 2.37 -1.29 12.62
C ILE A 299 2.16 -2.81 12.62
N ARG A 300 0.90 -3.27 12.56
CA ARG A 300 0.52 -4.69 12.74
C ARG A 300 0.06 -5.41 11.46
N HIS A 301 0.41 -4.85 10.30
CA HIS A 301 0.12 -5.42 9.00
C HIS A 301 1.33 -5.32 8.05
N ALA A 302 1.26 -6.06 6.95
CA ALA A 302 2.19 -5.96 5.82
C ALA A 302 2.03 -4.60 5.13
N LEU A 303 3.10 -4.12 4.49
CA LEU A 303 3.04 -2.93 3.64
C LEU A 303 2.85 -3.33 2.17
N ARG A 304 2.55 -2.37 1.29
CA ARG A 304 2.69 -2.53 -0.17
C ARG A 304 4.01 -1.93 -0.66
N VAL A 305 4.56 -2.51 -1.73
CA VAL A 305 5.76 -2.04 -2.41
C VAL A 305 5.56 -2.19 -3.92
N ASN A 306 6.12 -1.27 -4.69
CA ASN A 306 6.09 -1.30 -6.14
C ASN A 306 7.51 -1.35 -6.74
N PHE A 307 7.59 -1.80 -7.99
CA PHE A 307 8.82 -1.82 -8.78
C PHE A 307 8.56 -1.35 -10.21
N SER A 308 9.62 -1.02 -10.96
CA SER A 308 9.48 -0.62 -12.35
C SER A 308 9.08 -1.80 -13.24
N ASP A 309 8.36 -1.49 -14.32
CA ASP A 309 7.83 -2.43 -15.31
C ASP A 309 8.83 -3.51 -15.74
N ALA A 310 10.10 -3.14 -15.93
CA ALA A 310 11.19 -4.04 -16.33
C ALA A 310 11.61 -5.05 -15.23
N LYS A 311 11.07 -4.95 -14.02
CA LYS A 311 11.30 -5.84 -12.87
C LYS A 311 10.12 -6.76 -12.59
N LEU A 312 8.97 -6.48 -13.20
CA LEU A 312 7.70 -7.14 -12.92
C LEU A 312 7.30 -8.10 -14.04
N SER A 313 6.69 -9.22 -13.67
CA SER A 313 6.15 -10.24 -14.57
C SER A 313 4.68 -9.97 -14.88
N LEU A 314 4.19 -10.46 -16.02
CA LEU A 314 2.76 -10.61 -16.31
C LEU A 314 2.05 -11.69 -15.45
N GLU A 315 2.79 -12.41 -14.61
CA GLU A 315 2.27 -13.43 -13.70
C GLU A 315 2.01 -12.86 -12.30
N HIS A 316 0.99 -13.41 -11.62
CA HIS A 316 0.70 -13.17 -10.21
C HIS A 316 0.78 -14.44 -9.37
N VAL A 317 1.13 -14.29 -8.10
CA VAL A 317 1.10 -15.35 -7.07
C VAL A 317 0.21 -14.95 -5.91
N TRP A 318 -0.37 -15.93 -5.21
CA TRP A 318 -1.23 -15.65 -4.05
C TRP A 318 -0.50 -14.79 -3.00
N PRO A 319 -1.14 -13.75 -2.43
CA PRO A 319 -2.57 -13.44 -2.48
C PRO A 319 -3.05 -12.57 -3.65
N ALA A 320 -2.17 -12.14 -4.57
CA ALA A 320 -2.55 -11.31 -5.71
C ALA A 320 -3.56 -12.03 -6.63
N ARG A 321 -4.35 -11.21 -7.33
CA ARG A 321 -5.46 -11.61 -8.21
C ARG A 321 -5.25 -11.15 -9.65
N PHE A 322 -4.30 -10.27 -9.90
CA PHE A 322 -3.99 -9.70 -11.20
C PHE A 322 -2.50 -9.35 -11.31
N ALA A 323 -2.05 -9.04 -12.52
CA ALA A 323 -0.74 -8.49 -12.81
C ALA A 323 -0.85 -7.52 -14.00
N SER A 324 -0.36 -6.29 -13.85
CA SER A 324 -0.23 -5.31 -14.94
C SER A 324 1.12 -5.37 -15.65
N GLY A 325 1.99 -6.31 -15.26
CA GLY A 325 3.37 -6.40 -15.73
C GLY A 325 3.54 -6.86 -17.17
N TRP A 326 4.79 -6.91 -17.61
CA TRP A 326 5.16 -7.21 -18.99
C TRP A 326 5.70 -8.64 -19.16
N ASP A 327 5.90 -9.05 -20.41
CA ASP A 327 6.53 -10.33 -20.78
C ASP A 327 8.04 -10.30 -20.51
N ASN A 328 8.37 -10.39 -19.21
CA ASN A 328 9.70 -10.44 -18.64
C ASN A 328 9.91 -11.80 -17.94
N PRO A 329 10.29 -12.87 -18.67
CA PRO A 329 10.47 -14.19 -18.07
C PRO A 329 11.45 -14.20 -16.89
N GLY A 330 10.99 -14.67 -15.73
CA GLY A 330 11.79 -14.72 -14.49
C GLY A 330 11.83 -13.42 -13.68
N ALA A 331 11.12 -12.37 -14.12
CA ALA A 331 10.85 -11.17 -13.32
C ALA A 331 10.02 -11.47 -12.06
N ILE A 332 9.78 -10.46 -11.23
CA ILE A 332 9.05 -10.59 -9.97
C ILE A 332 7.54 -10.68 -10.25
N PRO A 333 6.84 -11.76 -9.85
CA PRO A 333 5.39 -11.82 -9.95
C PRO A 333 4.70 -10.87 -8.96
N PHE A 334 3.57 -10.30 -9.35
CA PHE A 334 2.69 -9.57 -8.43
C PHE A 334 2.22 -10.49 -7.30
N GLY A 335 2.07 -9.95 -6.09
CA GLY A 335 1.78 -10.73 -4.87
C GLY A 335 2.99 -11.40 -4.22
N SER A 336 4.19 -11.29 -4.82
CA SER A 336 5.43 -11.69 -4.15
C SER A 336 5.63 -10.92 -2.85
N LEU A 337 6.22 -11.57 -1.83
CA LEU A 337 6.40 -10.99 -0.50
C LEU A 337 7.88 -10.79 -0.19
N LEU A 338 8.27 -9.55 0.12
CA LEU A 338 9.59 -9.21 0.67
C LEU A 338 9.50 -9.09 2.19
N ARG A 339 10.61 -9.34 2.89
CA ARG A 339 10.81 -8.91 4.28
C ARG A 339 12.20 -8.32 4.49
N LEU A 340 12.33 -7.46 5.48
CA LEU A 340 13.63 -7.05 6.01
C LEU A 340 14.23 -8.24 6.77
N ARG A 341 15.47 -8.61 6.47
CA ARG A 341 16.14 -9.78 7.06
C ARG A 341 16.15 -9.72 8.58
N ALA A 342 16.09 -10.88 9.23
CA ALA A 342 16.09 -10.99 10.69
C ALA A 342 17.33 -10.32 11.33
N ASP A 343 18.50 -10.42 10.70
CA ASP A 343 19.80 -9.94 11.20
C ASP A 343 20.08 -8.44 10.97
N PHE A 344 19.25 -7.71 10.21
CA PHE A 344 19.36 -6.26 10.13
C PHE A 344 19.13 -5.62 11.50
N VAL A 345 20.11 -4.89 12.04
CA VAL A 345 19.97 -4.18 13.32
C VAL A 345 19.29 -2.84 13.07
N ILE A 346 18.08 -2.66 13.59
CA ILE A 346 17.38 -1.37 13.55
C ILE A 346 18.09 -0.42 14.54
N PRO A 347 18.67 0.71 14.10
CA PRO A 347 19.45 1.58 14.98
C PRO A 347 18.64 2.24 16.10
N ASP A 348 19.26 2.37 17.27
CA ASP A 348 18.64 2.94 18.48
C ASP A 348 18.36 4.44 18.39
N ASP A 349 19.02 5.16 17.48
CA ASP A 349 18.83 6.60 17.23
C ASP A 349 17.75 6.91 16.18
N TRP A 350 17.12 5.87 15.60
CA TRP A 350 16.00 6.06 14.67
C TRP A 350 14.74 6.58 15.36
N THR A 351 13.95 7.34 14.59
CA THR A 351 12.61 7.80 14.97
C THR A 351 11.69 6.63 15.30
N THR A 352 10.71 6.86 16.18
CA THR A 352 9.67 5.87 16.52
C THR A 352 8.99 5.32 15.25
N GLN A 353 8.69 6.20 14.29
CA GLN A 353 8.07 5.85 13.01
C GLN A 353 8.98 4.98 12.13
N ALA A 354 10.27 5.31 11.98
CA ALA A 354 11.21 4.48 11.22
C ALA A 354 11.41 3.10 11.88
N LYS A 355 11.46 3.04 13.21
CA LYS A 355 11.52 1.78 13.95
C LYS A 355 10.25 0.94 13.76
N ALA A 356 9.07 1.57 13.74
CA ALA A 356 7.80 0.88 13.48
C ALA A 356 7.76 0.29 12.05
N LEU A 357 8.13 1.09 11.04
CA LEU A 357 8.19 0.68 9.64
C LEU A 357 9.18 -0.47 9.40
N ALA A 358 10.42 -0.35 9.89
CA ALA A 358 11.41 -1.42 9.78
C ALA A 358 11.00 -2.68 10.58
N THR A 359 10.31 -2.52 11.71
CA THR A 359 9.76 -3.66 12.46
C THR A 359 8.64 -4.36 11.70
N ALA A 360 7.75 -3.62 11.03
CA ALA A 360 6.71 -4.19 10.18
C ALA A 360 7.30 -4.87 8.93
N ALA A 361 8.30 -4.26 8.30
CA ALA A 361 9.04 -4.86 7.20
C ALA A 361 9.72 -6.20 7.58
N LYS A 362 10.16 -6.37 8.84
CA LYS A 362 10.60 -7.69 9.36
C LYS A 362 9.43 -8.64 9.62
N ARG A 363 8.42 -8.17 10.37
CA ARG A 363 7.36 -9.01 10.96
C ARG A 363 6.27 -9.42 9.98
N TYR A 364 5.85 -8.55 9.08
CA TYR A 364 4.72 -8.77 8.16
C TYR A 364 5.13 -8.62 6.70
N GLY A 365 6.25 -7.95 6.42
CA GLY A 365 6.82 -7.82 5.08
C GLY A 365 6.14 -6.75 4.22
N LEU A 366 6.45 -6.80 2.93
CA LEU A 366 5.93 -5.91 1.91
C LEU A 366 5.49 -6.71 0.68
N TYR A 367 4.23 -6.57 0.29
CA TYR A 367 3.68 -7.20 -0.90
C TYR A 367 4.01 -6.39 -2.16
N VAL A 368 4.47 -7.06 -3.21
CA VAL A 368 4.63 -6.46 -4.54
C VAL A 368 3.25 -6.28 -5.15
N THR A 369 2.73 -5.05 -5.15
CA THR A 369 1.34 -4.79 -5.58
C THR A 369 1.19 -3.83 -6.74
N ASP A 370 2.23 -3.07 -7.12
CA ASP A 370 2.11 -2.05 -8.17
C ASP A 370 3.32 -1.90 -9.09
N ASN A 371 3.08 -1.21 -10.20
CA ASN A 371 4.10 -0.68 -11.12
C ASN A 371 4.50 0.76 -10.72
N GLY A 372 5.79 1.09 -10.71
CA GLY A 372 6.25 2.46 -10.47
C GLY A 372 7.76 2.57 -10.24
N ALA A 373 8.21 3.50 -9.39
CA ALA A 373 9.63 3.61 -9.05
C ALA A 373 10.13 2.45 -8.16
N ASP A 374 11.34 1.96 -8.39
CA ASP A 374 11.89 0.77 -7.70
C ASP A 374 11.97 0.96 -6.17
N PHE A 375 11.34 0.04 -5.42
CA PHE A 375 11.34 -0.03 -3.94
C PHE A 375 10.67 1.17 -3.25
N PHE A 376 9.59 1.69 -3.84
CA PHE A 376 8.72 2.67 -3.20
C PHE A 376 7.64 1.97 -2.37
N VAL A 377 7.28 2.56 -1.23
CA VAL A 377 6.38 1.98 -0.22
C VAL A 377 5.35 3.03 0.18
N GLN A 378 4.09 2.79 -0.15
CA GLN A 378 3.01 3.77 -0.05
C GLN A 378 2.50 4.00 1.38
N GLY A 379 2.11 5.24 1.64
CA GLY A 379 1.45 5.66 2.86
C GLY A 379 0.47 6.80 2.65
N GLU A 380 -0.18 7.21 3.74
CA GLU A 380 -1.11 8.35 3.74
C GLU A 380 -0.36 9.69 3.84
N PRO A 381 -0.77 10.75 3.11
CA PRO A 381 -0.32 12.12 3.37
C PRO A 381 -0.75 12.57 4.78
N ASN A 382 0.20 12.97 5.63
CA ASN A 382 -0.10 13.34 7.01
C ASN A 382 0.95 14.28 7.62
N ALA A 383 0.51 15.35 8.29
CA ALA A 383 1.38 16.30 8.98
C ALA A 383 2.13 15.72 10.20
N ALA A 384 1.76 14.53 10.69
CA ALA A 384 2.42 13.85 11.80
C ALA A 384 3.70 13.09 11.41
N TRP A 385 4.01 12.92 10.12
CA TRP A 385 5.23 12.25 9.67
C TRP A 385 6.50 13.08 9.99
N ASP A 386 7.45 12.48 10.69
CA ASP A 386 8.77 13.08 10.95
C ASP A 386 9.64 12.98 9.69
N LEU A 387 10.08 14.11 9.15
CA LEU A 387 10.94 14.16 7.95
C LEU A 387 12.22 13.31 8.08
N ARG A 388 12.72 13.05 9.30
CA ARG A 388 13.87 12.17 9.53
C ARG A 388 13.54 10.71 9.25
N THR A 389 12.29 10.28 9.38
CA THR A 389 11.84 8.92 9.05
C THR A 389 12.14 8.60 7.59
N ASN A 390 11.77 9.47 6.66
CA ASN A 390 11.99 9.27 5.24
C ASN A 390 13.49 9.17 4.90
N ALA A 391 14.33 9.97 5.56
CA ALA A 391 15.79 9.90 5.41
C ALA A 391 16.40 8.64 6.06
N GLN A 392 15.89 8.21 7.22
CA GLN A 392 16.37 7.03 7.95
C GLN A 392 16.03 5.73 7.23
N MET A 393 14.81 5.60 6.69
CA MET A 393 14.37 4.41 5.95
C MET A 393 15.26 4.12 4.73
N ARG A 394 15.80 5.15 4.05
CA ARG A 394 16.71 4.98 2.91
C ARG A 394 18.06 4.32 3.25
N ASN A 395 18.37 4.08 4.52
CA ASN A 395 19.50 3.25 4.93
C ASN A 395 19.21 1.74 4.83
N ILE A 396 17.95 1.34 4.70
CA ILE A 396 17.57 -0.01 4.27
C ILE A 396 17.70 -0.05 2.75
N THR A 397 18.43 -1.04 2.25
CA THR A 397 18.60 -1.28 0.82
C THR A 397 18.01 -2.64 0.42
N MET A 398 17.84 -2.89 -0.87
CA MET A 398 17.44 -4.21 -1.36
C MET A 398 18.37 -5.34 -0.86
N ALA A 399 19.65 -5.08 -0.59
CA ALA A 399 20.57 -6.06 -0.02
C ALA A 399 20.12 -6.61 1.35
N ASP A 400 19.49 -5.76 2.17
CA ASP A 400 18.96 -6.03 3.51
C ASP A 400 17.62 -6.77 3.48
N MET A 401 16.96 -6.81 2.32
CA MET A 401 15.70 -7.50 2.11
C MET A 401 15.91 -8.97 1.73
N GLU A 402 14.85 -9.75 1.76
CA GLU A 402 14.76 -11.07 1.15
C GLU A 402 13.31 -11.37 0.74
N PHE A 403 13.12 -12.07 -0.37
CA PHE A 403 11.80 -12.59 -0.74
C PHE A 403 11.48 -13.85 0.07
N VAL A 404 10.20 -14.05 0.37
CA VAL A 404 9.69 -15.07 1.30
C VAL A 404 8.87 -16.12 0.56
N ASP A 405 9.09 -17.40 0.87
CA ASP A 405 8.27 -18.50 0.36
C ASP A 405 7.02 -18.69 1.26
N LEU A 406 5.84 -18.59 0.65
CA LEU A 406 4.53 -18.73 1.31
C LEU A 406 3.99 -20.18 1.29
N LYS A 407 4.79 -21.17 0.88
CA LYS A 407 4.38 -22.60 0.83
C LYS A 407 3.84 -23.16 2.14
N SER A 408 4.28 -22.67 3.29
CA SER A 408 3.73 -23.10 4.60
C SER A 408 2.28 -22.68 4.83
N VAL A 409 1.76 -21.75 4.02
CA VAL A 409 0.35 -21.40 3.93
C VAL A 409 -0.29 -22.10 2.73
N THR A 410 0.28 -21.95 1.53
CA THR A 410 -0.35 -22.44 0.28
C THR A 410 -0.35 -23.96 0.12
N SER A 411 0.38 -24.69 0.96
CA SER A 411 0.39 -26.17 1.01
C SER A 411 -0.41 -26.75 2.19
N ASP A 412 -1.04 -25.93 3.04
CA ASP A 412 -1.93 -26.43 4.11
C ASP A 412 -3.21 -27.02 3.47
N PRO A 413 -3.70 -28.21 3.91
CA PRO A 413 -4.94 -28.79 3.38
C PRO A 413 -6.20 -27.90 3.51
N ARG A 414 -6.17 -26.87 4.35
CA ARG A 414 -7.25 -25.88 4.56
C ARG A 414 -7.09 -24.63 3.69
N PHE A 415 -6.01 -24.52 2.93
CA PHE A 415 -5.76 -23.42 2.02
C PHE A 415 -6.85 -23.30 0.95
N SER A 416 -7.25 -22.05 0.67
CA SER A 416 -8.08 -21.70 -0.47
C SER A 416 -7.46 -20.49 -1.15
N LYS A 417 -7.19 -20.61 -2.47
CA LYS A 417 -6.63 -19.52 -3.27
C LYS A 417 -7.52 -18.28 -3.36
N ASP A 418 -8.82 -18.44 -3.06
CA ASP A 418 -9.83 -17.37 -3.09
C ASP A 418 -10.09 -16.80 -1.68
N SER A 419 -9.21 -17.11 -0.71
CA SER A 419 -9.23 -16.61 0.65
C SER A 419 -7.88 -15.99 1.05
N MET A 420 -7.93 -14.97 1.90
CA MET A 420 -6.79 -14.35 2.57
C MET A 420 -6.29 -15.17 3.77
N ALA A 421 -6.97 -16.24 4.16
CA ALA A 421 -6.65 -17.01 5.36
C ALA A 421 -5.23 -17.60 5.32
N ALA A 422 -4.42 -17.30 6.34
CA ALA A 422 -3.05 -17.80 6.52
C ALA A 422 -2.82 -18.55 7.85
N SER A 423 -3.88 -18.73 8.62
CA SER A 423 -3.94 -19.52 9.85
C SER A 423 -5.36 -20.03 10.05
N TRP A 424 -5.48 -21.23 10.63
CA TRP A 424 -6.73 -21.96 10.87
C TRP A 424 -6.60 -22.86 12.10
#